data_AF-A0A8H8DM42-F1
#
_entry.id   AF-A0A8H8DM42-F1
#
_cell.length_a   1.000
_cell.length_b   1.000
_cell.length_c   1.000
_cell.angle_alpha   90.00
_cell.angle_beta   90.00
_cell.angle_gamma   90.00
#
_symmetry.space_group_name_H-M   'P 1'
#
loop_
_entity.id
_entity.type
_entity.pdbx_description
1 polymer ?
#
loop_
_entity_poly.entity_id
_entity_poly.type
_entity_poly.pdbx_seq_one_letter_code
_entity_poly.pdbx_strand_id
1 'polypeptide(L)'
;STLQSYKGAQIFEALGLDTSVITRCFAGTASRIKGVNFDMLAVDAVAQHELGYPARDVVLPPGLPETGEYHWRCGGEAHVNDAVGMANVQDAVRRKNDDAYVAYSQNARDQIRSCTLRGMLEFDYSKAHPVPIDEVDPWTEIVKRFCTGAMSYGSISMEAHSTLAIAMNRLGGKSNTGEGGEDSERSKVRENGDTLRSAIKQVASGRFGVTSSYLADSDELQIKMAQGAKPGEGGELPGHKVSESIARTRKSTPGVGLISPPPHHDIYSIEDLKQLIYDLKCSNPRARVSVKLVSEVGVGVIAAGVAKARADHILISGHDGGTGASRWTGIKYAGLPWELGLAETHQTLVLNDLRGRVVVQTDGQIKTGRDVAIACLLGAEEWGFATTPLITLGCIMMRKCHLNTCPVGIATQDDELRKKFEGTPEHVINFFYYVAQELREIMAKLGFRKIEEMVGRSDFLKVDDNVRNVKTASIDLTAILTPAFTLRPGAATYNVKKQNHMLHIRLDNMLIAESEPALQGGQKVKIECEIVNTDRAVGTTLSCH
;
A
#
# COMPACT_ATOMS: atom_id res chain seq x y z
N SER A 1 -0.55 25.79 10.93
CA SER A 1 0.23 26.78 11.71
C SER A 1 -0.58 27.44 12.82
N THR A 2 -1.91 27.61 12.70
CA THR A 2 -2.75 28.20 13.76
C THR A 2 -4.05 27.41 13.97
N LEU A 3 -4.48 27.27 15.24
CA LEU A 3 -5.78 26.69 15.57
C LEU A 3 -6.93 27.57 15.06
N GLN A 4 -6.72 28.88 15.01
CA GLN A 4 -7.73 29.84 14.55
C GLN A 4 -8.14 29.59 13.09
N SER A 5 -7.19 29.30 12.19
CA SER A 5 -7.50 28.95 10.80
C SER A 5 -8.12 27.56 10.67
N TYR A 6 -7.77 26.63 11.56
CA TYR A 6 -8.34 25.27 11.56
C TYR A 6 -9.79 25.25 12.06
N LYS A 7 -10.12 26.12 13.01
CA LYS A 7 -11.46 26.20 13.62
C LYS A 7 -12.50 26.55 12.55
N GLY A 8 -13.42 25.62 12.29
CA GLY A 8 -14.48 25.77 11.30
C GLY A 8 -14.08 25.43 9.85
N ALA A 9 -12.81 25.10 9.59
CA ALA A 9 -12.35 24.73 8.25
C ALA A 9 -12.81 23.33 7.80
N GLN A 10 -13.32 22.50 8.73
CA GLN A 10 -13.85 21.15 8.46
C GLN A 10 -12.84 20.27 7.69
N ILE A 11 -11.60 20.18 8.18
CA ILE A 11 -10.56 19.29 7.62
C ILE A 11 -10.82 17.84 8.03
N PHE A 12 -11.98 17.32 7.62
CA PHE A 12 -12.50 16.00 7.89
C PHE A 12 -13.28 15.51 6.66
N GLU A 13 -13.38 14.20 6.52
CA GLU A 13 -14.33 13.57 5.60
C GLU A 13 -15.27 12.68 6.41
N ALA A 14 -16.57 12.79 6.12
CA ALA A 14 -17.59 11.99 6.77
C ALA A 14 -17.86 10.71 5.98
N LEU A 15 -17.58 9.56 6.60
CA LEU A 15 -17.86 8.24 6.04
C LEU A 15 -19.07 7.64 6.77
N GLY A 16 -20.15 7.33 6.04
CA GLY A 16 -21.32 6.69 6.64
C GLY A 16 -22.35 7.63 7.26
N LEU A 17 -22.36 8.93 6.93
CA LEU A 17 -23.39 9.88 7.39
C LEU A 17 -24.26 10.34 6.23
N ASP A 18 -25.58 10.39 6.45
CA ASP A 18 -26.52 10.86 5.43
C ASP A 18 -26.36 12.35 5.11
N THR A 19 -26.73 12.73 3.89
CA THR A 19 -26.72 14.13 3.44
C THR A 19 -27.55 15.03 4.35
N SER A 20 -28.68 14.57 4.89
CA SER A 20 -29.49 15.38 5.82
C SER A 20 -28.73 15.81 7.08
N VAL A 21 -27.91 14.91 7.64
CA VAL A 21 -27.08 15.20 8.81
C VAL A 21 -25.96 16.16 8.43
N ILE A 22 -25.29 15.92 7.30
CA ILE A 22 -24.23 16.79 6.79
C ILE A 22 -24.76 18.21 6.54
N THR A 23 -25.86 18.36 5.79
CA THR A 23 -26.43 19.68 5.48
C THR A 23 -26.85 20.44 6.74
N ARG A 24 -27.38 19.76 7.75
CA ARG A 24 -27.84 20.41 8.98
C ARG A 24 -26.69 20.78 9.93
N CYS A 25 -25.71 19.89 10.11
CA CYS A 25 -24.72 19.99 11.18
C CYS A 25 -23.29 20.31 10.70
N PHE A 26 -22.93 19.90 9.48
CA PHE A 26 -21.57 19.90 8.96
C PHE A 26 -21.52 20.37 7.50
N ALA A 27 -22.31 21.39 7.16
CA ALA A 27 -22.43 21.86 5.79
C ALA A 27 -21.04 22.22 5.21
N GLY A 28 -20.69 21.60 4.08
CA GLY A 28 -19.38 21.72 3.44
C GLY A 28 -18.52 20.45 3.53
N THR A 29 -18.72 19.62 4.55
CA THR A 29 -17.97 18.36 4.72
C THR A 29 -18.34 17.34 3.64
N ALA A 30 -17.33 16.73 3.01
CA ALA A 30 -17.55 15.67 2.02
C ALA A 30 -18.15 14.42 2.68
N SER A 31 -19.16 13.83 2.04
CA SER A 31 -19.68 12.50 2.39
C SER A 31 -20.13 11.73 1.14
N ARG A 32 -19.19 10.97 0.57
CA ARG A 32 -19.33 10.38 -0.77
C ARG A 32 -20.30 9.20 -0.85
N ILE A 33 -20.50 8.49 0.26
CA ILE A 33 -21.28 7.25 0.30
C ILE A 33 -22.58 7.34 1.10
N LYS A 34 -22.94 8.53 1.60
CA LYS A 34 -24.07 8.74 2.52
C LYS A 34 -24.00 7.80 3.72
N GLY A 35 -25.12 7.50 4.37
CA GLY A 35 -25.19 6.51 5.44
C GLY A 35 -26.29 6.84 6.46
N VAL A 36 -25.98 6.78 7.75
CA VAL A 36 -26.99 6.89 8.80
C VAL A 36 -27.57 8.30 8.90
N ASN A 37 -28.89 8.38 9.12
CA ASN A 37 -29.63 9.62 9.31
C ASN A 37 -29.85 9.91 10.81
N PHE A 38 -30.59 10.99 11.13
CA PHE A 38 -30.89 11.35 12.52
C PHE A 38 -31.65 10.27 13.30
N ASP A 39 -32.55 9.53 12.66
CA ASP A 39 -33.32 8.47 13.33
C ASP A 39 -32.40 7.35 13.81
N MET A 40 -31.50 6.89 12.93
CA MET A 40 -30.56 5.83 13.29
C MET A 40 -29.53 6.31 14.33
N LEU A 41 -29.08 7.57 14.25
CA LEU A 41 -28.23 8.17 15.28
C LEU A 41 -28.94 8.26 16.64
N ALA A 42 -30.24 8.56 16.65
CA ALA A 42 -31.03 8.57 17.87
C ALA A 42 -31.19 7.15 18.46
N VAL A 43 -31.40 6.13 17.63
CA VAL A 43 -31.42 4.73 18.06
C VAL A 43 -30.10 4.33 18.71
N ASP A 44 -28.97 4.68 18.11
CA ASP A 44 -27.64 4.39 18.69
C ASP A 44 -27.42 5.11 20.02
N ALA A 45 -27.83 6.39 20.11
CA ALA A 45 -27.74 7.16 21.34
C ALA A 45 -28.59 6.56 22.48
N VAL A 46 -29.81 6.11 22.17
CA VAL A 46 -30.69 5.44 23.14
C VAL A 46 -30.14 4.07 23.54
N ALA A 47 -29.63 3.28 22.59
CA ALA A 47 -29.00 1.99 22.89
C ALA A 47 -27.78 2.15 23.82
N GLN A 48 -26.94 3.17 23.56
CA GLN A 48 -25.81 3.48 24.45
C GLN A 48 -26.28 3.97 25.82
N HIS A 49 -27.37 4.73 25.89
CA HIS A 49 -27.98 5.15 27.17
C HIS A 49 -28.47 3.96 27.99
N GLU A 50 -29.22 3.03 27.38
CA GLU A 50 -29.74 1.82 28.04
C GLU A 50 -28.62 0.90 28.57
N LEU A 51 -27.43 0.89 27.95
CA LEU A 51 -26.29 0.15 28.48
C LEU A 51 -25.78 0.73 29.81
N GLY A 52 -25.85 2.05 30.00
CA GLY A 52 -25.44 2.72 31.23
C GLY A 52 -26.56 2.87 32.27
N TYR A 53 -27.81 2.98 31.80
CA TYR A 53 -29.02 3.19 32.59
C TYR A 53 -30.11 2.21 32.16
N PRO A 54 -29.96 0.92 32.45
CA PRO A 54 -30.87 -0.11 31.98
C PRO A 54 -32.27 0.07 32.60
N ALA A 55 -33.31 0.00 31.77
CA ALA A 55 -34.70 0.14 32.24
C ALA A 55 -35.17 -0.94 33.24
N ARG A 56 -34.41 -2.03 33.37
CA ARG A 56 -34.64 -3.10 34.35
C ARG A 56 -33.36 -3.35 35.13
N ASP A 57 -33.51 -3.79 36.38
CA ASP A 57 -32.37 -4.21 37.19
C ASP A 57 -31.61 -5.35 36.49
N VAL A 58 -30.36 -5.09 36.14
CA VAL A 58 -29.44 -6.07 35.54
C VAL A 58 -28.15 -6.11 36.36
N VAL A 59 -27.61 -7.31 36.52
CA VAL A 59 -26.27 -7.49 37.12
C VAL A 59 -25.24 -7.12 36.07
N LEU A 60 -24.71 -5.90 36.15
CA LEU A 60 -23.61 -5.45 35.30
C LEU A 60 -22.26 -5.82 35.97
N PRO A 61 -21.32 -6.40 35.22
CA PRO A 61 -19.95 -6.56 35.72
C PRO A 61 -19.37 -5.18 36.07
N PRO A 62 -18.54 -5.08 37.13
CA PRO A 62 -17.97 -3.80 37.52
C PRO A 62 -17.02 -3.27 36.43
N GLY A 63 -17.22 -2.01 36.03
CA GLY A 63 -16.38 -1.31 35.05
C GLY A 63 -16.95 -1.27 33.63
N LEU A 64 -16.21 -0.66 32.71
CA LEU A 64 -16.56 -0.64 31.29
C LEU A 64 -16.09 -1.94 30.61
N PRO A 65 -16.90 -2.55 29.72
CA PRO A 65 -16.47 -3.73 28.97
C PRO A 65 -15.32 -3.37 28.01
N GLU A 66 -14.37 -4.28 27.86
CA GLU A 66 -13.37 -4.21 26.79
C GLU A 66 -14.07 -4.51 25.45
N THR A 67 -14.13 -3.50 24.58
CA THR A 67 -14.82 -3.61 23.28
C THR A 67 -14.01 -4.40 22.26
N GLY A 68 -12.69 -4.53 22.45
CA GLY A 68 -11.81 -5.15 21.46
C GLY A 68 -11.50 -4.24 20.27
N GLU A 69 -11.79 -2.94 20.36
CA GLU A 69 -11.57 -2.00 19.26
C GLU A 69 -10.09 -1.93 18.82
N TYR A 70 -9.16 -1.91 19.77
CA TYR A 70 -7.71 -1.76 19.49
C TYR A 70 -7.00 -3.10 19.31
N HIS A 71 -7.42 -4.11 20.06
CA HIS A 71 -6.87 -5.44 20.05
C HIS A 71 -8.00 -6.43 19.92
N TRP A 72 -7.81 -7.45 19.07
CA TRP A 72 -8.80 -8.51 18.93
C TRP A 72 -9.09 -9.15 20.30
N ARG A 73 -10.38 -9.36 20.57
CA ARG A 73 -10.92 -10.05 21.74
C ARG A 73 -12.00 -11.00 21.26
N CYS A 74 -12.06 -12.19 21.84
CA CYS A 74 -13.15 -13.11 21.57
C CYS A 74 -14.48 -12.46 21.99
N GLY A 75 -15.42 -12.33 21.06
CA GLY A 75 -16.72 -11.65 21.29
C GLY A 75 -16.68 -10.12 21.26
N GLY A 76 -15.54 -9.49 20.96
CA GLY A 76 -15.44 -8.04 20.76
C GLY A 76 -15.71 -7.63 19.31
N GLU A 77 -15.34 -6.38 18.98
CA GLU A 77 -15.40 -5.84 17.63
C GLU A 77 -14.69 -6.76 16.61
N ALA A 78 -15.22 -6.78 15.38
CA ALA A 78 -14.65 -7.58 14.30
C ALA A 78 -13.27 -7.02 13.87
N HIS A 79 -12.34 -7.91 13.52
CA HIS A 79 -11.04 -7.53 12.95
C HIS A 79 -10.82 -8.28 11.66
N VAL A 80 -10.34 -7.57 10.64
CA VAL A 80 -9.90 -8.19 9.39
C VAL A 80 -8.85 -9.28 9.62
N ASN A 81 -8.03 -9.16 10.67
CA ASN A 81 -7.09 -10.19 11.09
C ASN A 81 -7.54 -10.80 12.43
N ASP A 82 -8.12 -11.98 12.36
CA ASP A 82 -8.60 -12.77 13.49
C ASP A 82 -7.72 -14.03 13.69
N ALA A 83 -7.88 -14.69 14.83
CA ALA A 83 -7.05 -15.84 15.20
C ALA A 83 -7.25 -17.06 14.28
N VAL A 84 -8.49 -17.33 13.84
CA VAL A 84 -8.81 -18.50 13.01
C VAL A 84 -8.23 -18.33 11.61
N GLY A 85 -8.44 -17.17 11.00
CA GLY A 85 -7.84 -16.84 9.71
C GLY A 85 -6.31 -16.93 9.73
N MET A 86 -5.66 -16.42 10.78
CA MET A 86 -4.20 -16.52 10.91
C MET A 86 -3.69 -17.96 11.02
N ALA A 87 -4.36 -18.80 11.81
CA ALA A 87 -3.98 -20.20 11.96
C ALA A 87 -4.11 -20.96 10.62
N ASN A 88 -5.22 -20.75 9.90
CA ASN A 88 -5.48 -21.41 8.63
C ASN A 88 -4.48 -20.99 7.54
N VAL A 89 -4.16 -19.70 7.40
CA VAL A 89 -3.17 -19.29 6.38
C VAL A 89 -1.77 -19.78 6.72
N GLN A 90 -1.40 -19.83 8.00
CA GLN A 90 -0.11 -20.40 8.41
C GLN A 90 -0.03 -21.90 8.13
N ASP A 91 -1.11 -22.65 8.37
CA ASP A 91 -1.17 -24.07 8.04
C ASP A 91 -1.07 -24.29 6.52
N ALA A 92 -1.85 -23.53 5.75
CA ALA A 92 -1.86 -23.59 4.29
C ALA A 92 -0.46 -23.43 3.70
N VAL A 93 0.29 -22.40 4.12
CA VAL A 93 1.61 -22.12 3.54
C VAL A 93 2.71 -23.03 4.04
N ARG A 94 2.63 -23.53 5.29
CA ARG A 94 3.65 -24.41 5.88
C ARG A 94 3.50 -25.85 5.40
N ARG A 95 2.26 -26.34 5.30
CA ARG A 95 1.95 -27.73 4.96
C ARG A 95 1.48 -27.92 3.52
N LYS A 96 1.34 -26.84 2.75
CA LYS A 96 0.72 -26.85 1.40
C LYS A 96 -0.69 -27.45 1.47
N ASN A 97 -1.45 -27.00 2.46
CA ASN A 97 -2.79 -27.50 2.76
C ASN A 97 -3.85 -26.63 2.06
N ASP A 98 -4.39 -27.14 0.96
CA ASP A 98 -5.38 -26.44 0.14
C ASP A 98 -6.70 -26.21 0.90
N ASP A 99 -7.15 -27.18 1.69
CA ASP A 99 -8.36 -27.05 2.52
C ASP A 99 -8.21 -25.94 3.55
N ALA A 100 -7.02 -25.80 4.15
CA ALA A 100 -6.72 -24.70 5.06
C ALA A 100 -6.73 -23.34 4.34
N TYR A 101 -6.28 -23.26 3.07
CA TYR A 101 -6.40 -22.03 2.29
C TYR A 101 -7.87 -21.69 1.98
N VAL A 102 -8.69 -22.68 1.63
CA VAL A 102 -10.13 -22.47 1.40
C VAL A 102 -10.80 -21.96 2.68
N ALA A 103 -10.52 -22.57 3.83
CA ALA A 103 -11.02 -22.12 5.13
C ALA A 103 -10.52 -20.71 5.48
N TYR A 104 -9.26 -20.39 5.14
CA TYR A 104 -8.72 -19.03 5.28
C TYR A 104 -9.45 -18.01 4.41
N SER A 105 -9.63 -18.28 3.12
CA SER A 105 -10.28 -17.35 2.19
C SER A 105 -11.74 -17.09 2.59
N GLN A 106 -12.47 -18.14 2.99
CA GLN A 106 -13.84 -18.02 3.50
C GLN A 106 -13.89 -17.15 4.76
N ASN A 107 -13.07 -17.46 5.78
CA ASN A 107 -13.00 -16.67 7.00
C ASN A 107 -12.61 -15.21 6.69
N ALA A 108 -11.60 -14.99 5.82
CA ALA A 108 -11.19 -13.66 5.43
C ALA A 108 -12.33 -12.88 4.77
N ARG A 109 -13.12 -13.51 3.90
CA ARG A 109 -14.31 -12.90 3.27
C ARG A 109 -15.34 -12.47 4.31
N ASP A 110 -15.59 -13.27 5.34
CA ASP A 110 -16.55 -12.95 6.39
C ASP A 110 -16.08 -11.79 7.29
N GLN A 111 -14.79 -11.75 7.61
CA GLN A 111 -14.21 -10.60 8.31
C GLN A 111 -14.25 -9.32 7.44
N ILE A 112 -14.01 -9.44 6.13
CA ILE A 112 -14.07 -8.32 5.18
C ILE A 112 -15.51 -7.78 5.06
N ARG A 113 -16.53 -8.66 5.02
CA ARG A 113 -17.96 -8.30 5.08
C ARG A 113 -18.32 -7.46 6.30
N SER A 114 -17.71 -7.76 7.43
CA SER A 114 -18.00 -7.09 8.71
C SER A 114 -17.28 -5.75 8.87
N CYS A 115 -16.15 -5.55 8.17
CA CYS A 115 -15.21 -4.46 8.45
C CYS A 115 -15.04 -3.43 7.34
N THR A 116 -15.44 -3.71 6.09
CA THR A 116 -14.97 -2.94 4.92
C THR A 116 -16.05 -2.69 3.86
N LEU A 117 -15.81 -1.70 3.00
CA LEU A 117 -16.70 -1.38 1.87
C LEU A 117 -16.74 -2.50 0.83
N ARG A 118 -15.59 -3.08 0.45
CA ARG A 118 -15.54 -4.22 -0.48
C ARG A 118 -16.26 -5.46 0.03
N GLY A 119 -16.47 -5.57 1.34
CA GLY A 119 -17.30 -6.59 1.96
C GLY A 119 -18.77 -6.53 1.53
N MET A 120 -19.25 -5.36 1.11
CA MET A 120 -20.61 -5.16 0.59
C MET A 120 -20.71 -5.38 -0.93
N LEU A 121 -19.61 -5.71 -1.61
CA LEU A 121 -19.60 -5.90 -3.06
C LEU A 121 -19.63 -7.39 -3.40
N GLU A 122 -20.35 -7.75 -4.46
CA GLU A 122 -20.34 -9.08 -5.07
C GLU A 122 -20.02 -8.97 -6.57
N PHE A 123 -19.54 -10.07 -7.15
CA PHE A 123 -19.36 -10.15 -8.58
C PHE A 123 -20.71 -10.25 -9.30
N ASP A 124 -20.88 -9.47 -10.37
CA ASP A 124 -22.03 -9.54 -11.25
C ASP A 124 -21.75 -10.47 -12.44
N TYR A 125 -22.29 -11.68 -12.38
CA TYR A 125 -22.14 -12.68 -13.43
C TYR A 125 -23.14 -12.52 -14.59
N SER A 126 -24.05 -11.53 -14.54
CA SER A 126 -25.07 -11.35 -15.60
C SER A 126 -24.47 -11.10 -16.99
N LYS A 127 -23.24 -10.55 -17.03
CA LYS A 127 -22.46 -10.26 -18.26
C LYS A 127 -21.27 -11.20 -18.44
N ALA A 128 -21.12 -12.19 -17.56
CA ALA A 128 -19.98 -13.09 -17.59
C ALA A 128 -20.11 -14.11 -18.71
N HIS A 129 -19.00 -14.38 -19.37
CA HIS A 129 -18.85 -15.46 -20.34
C HIS A 129 -17.70 -16.35 -19.88
N PRO A 130 -17.98 -17.32 -18.98
CA PRO A 130 -16.91 -18.11 -18.36
C PRO A 130 -16.01 -18.77 -19.39
N VAL A 131 -14.71 -18.81 -19.08
CA VAL A 131 -13.67 -19.42 -19.92
C VAL A 131 -13.00 -20.57 -19.16
N PRO A 132 -12.45 -21.57 -19.86
CA PRO A 132 -11.60 -22.58 -19.22
C PRO A 132 -10.44 -21.92 -18.48
N ILE A 133 -10.12 -22.42 -17.28
CA ILE A 133 -9.03 -21.87 -16.46
C ILE A 133 -7.67 -21.94 -17.17
N ASP A 134 -7.49 -22.91 -18.07
CA ASP A 134 -6.28 -23.09 -18.87
C ASP A 134 -6.08 -21.98 -19.93
N GLU A 135 -7.14 -21.24 -20.27
CA GLU A 135 -7.05 -20.04 -21.13
C GLU A 135 -6.69 -18.77 -20.35
N VAL A 136 -6.78 -18.80 -19.02
CA VAL A 136 -6.40 -17.69 -18.14
C VAL A 136 -4.90 -17.72 -17.90
N ASP A 137 -4.25 -16.56 -17.98
CA ASP A 137 -2.83 -16.37 -17.71
C ASP A 137 -2.38 -17.19 -16.48
N PRO A 138 -1.26 -17.93 -16.57
CA PRO A 138 -0.81 -18.78 -15.49
C PRO A 138 -0.47 -17.95 -14.25
N TRP A 139 -0.55 -18.57 -13.07
CA TRP A 139 -0.32 -17.88 -11.80
C TRP A 139 1.06 -17.21 -11.75
N THR A 140 2.06 -17.78 -12.42
CA THR A 140 3.43 -17.26 -12.54
C THR A 140 3.53 -15.92 -13.27
N GLU A 141 2.59 -15.59 -14.15
CA GLU A 141 2.54 -14.26 -14.78
C GLU A 141 1.79 -13.26 -13.89
N ILE A 142 0.74 -13.71 -13.20
CA ILE A 142 -0.05 -12.88 -12.28
C ILE A 142 0.81 -12.39 -11.10
N VAL A 143 1.60 -13.28 -10.48
CA VAL A 143 2.41 -12.93 -9.29
C VAL A 143 3.48 -11.87 -9.54
N LYS A 144 3.87 -11.61 -10.80
CA LYS A 144 4.79 -10.50 -11.14
C LYS A 144 4.20 -9.12 -10.84
N ARG A 145 2.87 -9.05 -10.77
CA ARG A 145 2.10 -7.84 -10.38
C ARG A 145 1.93 -7.72 -8.87
N PHE A 146 2.38 -8.70 -8.09
CA PHE A 146 2.34 -8.66 -6.64
C PHE A 146 3.62 -8.04 -6.07
N CYS A 147 3.42 -7.20 -5.06
CA CYS A 147 4.47 -6.52 -4.34
C CYS A 147 4.35 -6.79 -2.85
N THR A 148 5.45 -7.09 -2.15
CA THR A 148 5.41 -6.98 -0.69
C THR A 148 5.49 -5.51 -0.29
N GLY A 149 4.64 -5.08 0.63
CA GLY A 149 4.55 -3.68 1.05
C GLY A 149 5.85 -3.15 1.66
N ALA A 150 5.99 -1.83 1.63
CA ALA A 150 7.15 -1.10 2.13
C ALA A 150 7.27 -1.22 3.67
N MET A 151 8.10 -2.15 4.14
CA MET A 151 8.31 -2.41 5.57
C MET A 151 9.79 -2.27 5.90
N SER A 152 10.16 -1.25 6.66
CA SER A 152 11.58 -0.90 6.85
C SER A 152 12.37 -1.97 7.61
N TYR A 153 13.61 -2.21 7.17
CA TYR A 153 14.63 -2.77 8.05
C TYR A 153 14.78 -1.86 9.29
N GLY A 154 14.54 -2.45 10.47
CA GLY A 154 14.37 -1.76 11.74
C GLY A 154 12.98 -1.93 12.30
N SER A 155 11.94 -1.70 11.49
CA SER A 155 10.58 -2.08 11.86
C SER A 155 10.46 -3.60 11.96
N ILE A 156 10.94 -4.29 10.93
CA ILE A 156 11.10 -5.75 10.89
C ILE A 156 12.58 -6.14 10.96
N SER A 157 12.83 -7.38 11.38
CA SER A 157 14.15 -7.99 11.49
C SER A 157 14.79 -8.18 10.11
N MET A 158 16.12 -8.33 10.08
CA MET A 158 16.85 -8.61 8.83
C MET A 158 16.38 -9.95 8.23
N GLU A 159 16.07 -10.93 9.07
CA GLU A 159 15.59 -12.24 8.69
C GLU A 159 14.26 -12.15 7.94
N ALA A 160 13.25 -11.48 8.53
CA ALA A 160 11.96 -11.31 7.89
C ALA A 160 12.06 -10.47 6.60
N HIS A 161 12.83 -9.37 6.64
CA HIS A 161 13.01 -8.48 5.48
C HIS A 161 13.68 -9.19 4.31
N SER A 162 14.76 -9.94 4.58
CA SER A 162 15.51 -10.69 3.58
C SER A 162 14.70 -11.86 3.02
N THR A 163 13.90 -12.53 3.86
CA THR A 163 13.03 -13.63 3.46
C THR A 163 11.98 -13.18 2.43
N LEU A 164 11.35 -12.02 2.66
CA LEU A 164 10.43 -11.42 1.70
C LEU A 164 11.14 -11.08 0.38
N ALA A 165 12.34 -10.51 0.44
CA ALA A 165 13.10 -10.19 -0.76
C ALA A 165 13.43 -11.44 -1.59
N ILE A 166 13.96 -12.49 -0.96
CA ILE A 166 14.25 -13.76 -1.65
C ILE A 166 12.98 -14.32 -2.30
N ALA A 167 11.87 -14.39 -1.55
CA ALA A 167 10.61 -14.93 -2.06
C ALA A 167 10.13 -14.17 -3.31
N MET A 168 10.12 -12.84 -3.26
CA MET A 168 9.66 -12.02 -4.38
C MET A 168 10.60 -12.09 -5.58
N ASN A 169 11.91 -12.13 -5.35
CA ASN A 169 12.90 -12.28 -6.42
C ASN A 169 12.75 -13.62 -7.14
N ARG A 170 12.50 -14.72 -6.42
CA ARG A 170 12.22 -16.04 -7.01
C ARG A 170 10.91 -16.07 -7.82
N LEU A 171 9.90 -15.30 -7.40
CA LEU A 171 8.61 -15.20 -8.08
C LEU A 171 8.65 -14.28 -9.32
N GLY A 172 9.68 -13.44 -9.46
CA GLY A 172 9.67 -12.32 -10.41
C GLY A 172 8.68 -11.20 -10.03
N GLY A 173 8.14 -11.23 -8.81
CA GLY A 173 7.41 -10.11 -8.21
C GLY A 173 8.39 -9.12 -7.60
N LYS A 174 7.91 -8.22 -6.72
CA LYS A 174 8.75 -7.14 -6.19
C LYS A 174 8.66 -7.02 -4.68
N SER A 175 9.81 -6.93 -4.00
CA SER A 175 9.87 -6.51 -2.60
C SER A 175 10.29 -5.05 -2.47
N ASN A 176 9.98 -4.43 -1.33
CA ASN A 176 10.19 -3.01 -1.08
C ASN A 176 10.97 -2.81 0.22
N THR A 177 12.02 -1.99 0.17
CA THR A 177 12.89 -1.69 1.32
C THR A 177 12.21 -1.02 2.51
N GLY A 178 11.09 -0.35 2.26
CA GLY A 178 10.60 0.68 3.15
C GLY A 178 11.63 1.79 3.38
N GLU A 179 11.43 2.55 4.45
CA GLU A 179 12.18 3.77 4.78
C GLU A 179 13.52 3.49 5.47
N GLY A 180 13.96 2.24 5.52
CA GLY A 180 15.08 1.80 6.37
C GLY A 180 16.46 1.90 5.73
N GLY A 181 16.53 2.16 4.43
CA GLY A 181 17.73 1.96 3.63
C GLY A 181 18.00 0.48 3.35
N GLU A 182 19.01 0.21 2.54
CA GLU A 182 19.45 -1.16 2.22
C GLU A 182 20.97 -1.17 1.97
N ASP A 183 21.70 -2.05 2.65
CA ASP A 183 23.14 -2.21 2.45
C ASP A 183 23.42 -2.89 1.09
N SER A 184 24.39 -2.39 0.32
CA SER A 184 24.73 -2.89 -1.03
C SER A 184 25.17 -4.36 -1.07
N GLU A 185 25.63 -4.89 0.05
CA GLU A 185 25.99 -6.31 0.20
C GLU A 185 24.80 -7.24 -0.08
N ARG A 186 23.56 -6.76 0.08
CA ARG A 186 22.35 -7.54 -0.20
C ARG A 186 22.16 -7.84 -1.67
N SER A 187 22.83 -7.12 -2.55
CA SER A 187 22.77 -7.29 -4.00
C SER A 187 23.70 -8.39 -4.51
N LYS A 188 24.62 -8.88 -3.67
CA LYS A 188 25.48 -10.02 -4.00
C LYS A 188 24.65 -11.29 -4.19
N VAL A 189 24.82 -11.92 -5.34
CA VAL A 189 24.22 -13.22 -5.65
C VAL A 189 24.92 -14.28 -4.79
N ARG A 190 24.12 -15.06 -4.06
CA ARG A 190 24.59 -16.14 -3.21
C ARG A 190 24.86 -17.40 -4.05
N GLU A 191 25.55 -18.37 -3.47
CA GLU A 191 25.88 -19.64 -4.14
C GLU A 191 24.65 -20.38 -4.67
N ASN A 192 23.50 -20.24 -4.00
CA ASN A 192 22.23 -20.85 -4.41
C ASN A 192 21.44 -20.03 -5.45
N GLY A 193 22.01 -18.93 -5.96
CA GLY A 193 21.37 -18.03 -6.92
C GLY A 193 20.46 -16.97 -6.32
N ASP A 194 20.20 -17.00 -5.00
CA ASP A 194 19.36 -15.99 -4.36
C ASP A 194 20.07 -14.65 -4.24
N THR A 195 19.28 -13.59 -4.26
CA THR A 195 19.69 -12.24 -3.88
C THR A 195 18.76 -11.70 -2.80
N LEU A 196 19.35 -10.97 -1.83
CA LEU A 196 18.60 -10.30 -0.77
C LEU A 196 18.11 -8.91 -1.21
N ARG A 197 18.46 -8.45 -2.42
CA ARG A 197 18.12 -7.14 -2.94
C ARG A 197 16.60 -6.95 -2.99
N SER A 198 16.14 -5.79 -2.56
CA SER A 198 14.75 -5.37 -2.82
C SER A 198 14.65 -4.65 -4.16
N ALA A 199 13.71 -5.06 -5.01
CA ALA A 199 13.51 -4.46 -6.33
C ALA A 199 13.02 -3.01 -6.25
N ILE A 200 12.16 -2.71 -5.28
CA ILE A 200 11.63 -1.37 -5.01
C ILE A 200 12.43 -0.74 -3.87
N LYS A 201 12.97 0.45 -4.11
CA LYS A 201 13.77 1.21 -3.16
C LYS A 201 13.02 2.49 -2.82
N GLN A 202 12.65 2.64 -1.56
CA GLN A 202 11.82 3.78 -1.13
C GLN A 202 12.68 5.02 -0.85
N VAL A 203 12.14 6.18 -1.21
CA VAL A 203 12.65 7.52 -0.92
C VAL A 203 11.58 8.22 -0.08
N ALA A 204 11.82 8.34 1.22
CA ALA A 204 10.91 8.95 2.18
C ALA A 204 11.55 10.20 2.82
N SER A 205 10.76 11.00 3.55
CA SER A 205 11.15 12.31 4.08
C SER A 205 12.48 12.32 4.85
N GLY A 206 12.78 11.28 5.63
CA GLY A 206 14.03 11.18 6.39
C GLY A 206 15.28 10.85 5.56
N ARG A 207 15.12 10.43 4.29
CA ARG A 207 16.21 10.01 3.37
C ARG A 207 17.19 8.99 3.97
N PHE A 208 16.75 8.20 4.95
CA PHE A 208 17.60 7.21 5.60
C PHE A 208 18.12 6.18 4.60
N GLY A 209 19.44 6.05 4.54
CA GLY A 209 20.12 5.10 3.65
C GLY A 209 19.95 5.38 2.16
N VAL A 210 19.46 6.57 1.76
CA VAL A 210 19.36 6.96 0.35
C VAL A 210 20.73 7.44 -0.14
N THR A 211 21.45 6.56 -0.85
CA THR A 211 22.77 6.83 -1.46
C THR A 211 22.70 6.67 -2.98
N SER A 212 23.72 7.13 -3.72
CA SER A 212 23.81 6.90 -5.18
C SER A 212 23.73 5.41 -5.53
N SER A 213 24.49 4.56 -4.83
CA SER A 213 24.46 3.11 -5.02
C SER A 213 23.10 2.48 -4.72
N TYR A 214 22.41 2.94 -3.68
CA TYR A 214 21.05 2.49 -3.33
C TYR A 214 20.04 2.83 -4.43
N LEU A 215 20.13 4.03 -5.02
CA LEU A 215 19.24 4.47 -6.10
C LEU A 215 19.54 3.74 -7.41
N ALA A 216 20.82 3.56 -7.74
CA ALA A 216 21.27 2.85 -8.95
C ALA A 216 20.91 1.36 -8.91
N ASP A 217 20.89 0.75 -7.72
CA ASP A 217 20.52 -0.65 -7.51
C ASP A 217 19.00 -0.86 -7.31
N SER A 218 18.18 -0.22 -8.14
CA SER A 218 16.71 -0.29 -8.08
C SER A 218 16.08 -0.60 -9.43
N ASP A 219 14.95 -1.31 -9.41
CA ASP A 219 14.07 -1.47 -10.59
C ASP A 219 12.92 -0.46 -10.52
N GLU A 220 12.57 -0.03 -9.31
CA GLU A 220 11.61 1.02 -9.04
C GLU A 220 12.03 1.87 -7.83
N LEU A 221 11.91 3.18 -7.97
CA LEU A 221 12.12 4.16 -6.92
C LEU A 221 10.77 4.69 -6.45
N GLN A 222 10.43 4.46 -5.19
CA GLN A 222 9.13 4.86 -4.64
C GLN A 222 9.25 6.09 -3.75
N ILE A 223 8.72 7.22 -4.20
CA ILE A 223 8.52 8.42 -3.37
C ILE A 223 7.35 8.14 -2.42
N LYS A 224 7.63 8.13 -1.12
CA LYS A 224 6.63 7.90 -0.07
C LYS A 224 6.07 9.22 0.43
N MET A 225 4.99 9.71 -0.19
CA MET A 225 4.30 10.90 0.32
C MET A 225 3.62 10.61 1.66
N ALA A 226 2.97 9.46 1.78
CA ALA A 226 2.21 9.08 2.96
C ALA A 226 2.05 7.56 3.11
N GLN A 227 1.50 7.12 4.24
CA GLN A 227 1.06 5.74 4.46
C GLN A 227 -0.29 5.71 5.20
N GLY A 228 -1.11 4.70 4.93
CA GLY A 228 -2.48 4.62 5.46
C GLY A 228 -2.59 4.75 6.98
N ALA A 229 -1.70 4.09 7.73
CA ALA A 229 -1.75 4.10 9.19
C ALA A 229 -1.47 5.47 9.84
N LYS A 230 -0.84 6.41 9.11
CA LYS A 230 -0.48 7.74 9.59
C LYS A 230 -0.19 8.71 8.42
N PRO A 231 -1.21 9.15 7.68
CA PRO A 231 -1.01 9.87 6.43
C PRO A 231 -0.37 11.25 6.61
N GLY A 232 -0.67 11.95 7.70
CA GLY A 232 -0.16 13.29 7.99
C GLY A 232 1.15 13.33 8.78
N GLU A 233 1.83 12.20 8.97
CA GLU A 233 3.01 12.07 9.82
C GLU A 233 4.16 11.31 9.14
N GLY A 234 5.38 11.45 9.69
CA GLY A 234 6.57 10.75 9.20
C GLY A 234 6.71 9.32 9.75
N GLY A 235 7.71 8.59 9.23
CA GLY A 235 8.13 7.30 9.78
C GLY A 235 8.60 7.42 11.25
N GLU A 236 8.39 6.35 12.02
CA GLU A 236 8.86 6.27 13.42
C GLU A 236 9.60 4.96 13.64
N LEU A 237 10.79 5.04 14.24
CA LEU A 237 11.52 3.90 14.77
C LEU A 237 11.98 4.21 16.20
N PRO A 238 11.45 3.52 17.22
CA PRO A 238 11.89 3.70 18.60
C PRO A 238 13.39 3.46 18.78
N GLY A 239 14.04 4.24 19.63
CA GLY A 239 15.51 4.23 19.79
C GLY A 239 16.08 2.88 20.21
N HIS A 240 15.33 2.12 21.02
CA HIS A 240 15.71 0.75 21.42
C HIS A 240 15.62 -0.29 20.29
N LYS A 241 15.15 0.10 19.11
CA LYS A 241 15.23 -0.69 17.86
C LYS A 241 16.32 -0.18 16.91
N VAL A 242 17.04 0.88 17.27
CA VAL A 242 18.13 1.44 16.48
C VAL A 242 19.44 0.80 16.93
N SER A 243 19.63 -0.46 16.53
CA SER A 243 20.89 -1.17 16.73
C SER A 243 22.03 -0.52 15.93
N GLU A 244 23.27 -0.92 16.19
CA GLU A 244 24.44 -0.41 15.44
C GLU A 244 24.35 -0.66 13.93
N SER A 245 23.86 -1.85 13.54
CA SER A 245 23.66 -2.18 12.13
C SER A 245 22.58 -1.31 11.48
N ILE A 246 21.46 -1.08 12.17
CA ILE A 246 20.40 -0.16 11.72
C ILE A 246 20.95 1.26 11.57
N ALA A 247 21.67 1.74 12.58
CA ALA A 247 22.26 3.06 12.58
C ALA A 247 23.24 3.25 11.41
N ARG A 248 24.08 2.24 11.14
CA ARG A 248 25.01 2.23 10.00
C ARG A 248 24.29 2.26 8.65
N THR A 249 23.23 1.47 8.48
CA THR A 249 22.43 1.48 7.23
C THR A 249 21.74 2.82 7.04
N ARG A 250 21.20 3.40 8.11
CA ARG A 250 20.47 4.68 8.08
C ARG A 250 21.36 5.93 8.10
N LYS A 251 22.67 5.76 8.33
CA LYS A 251 23.61 6.86 8.60
C LYS A 251 23.18 7.73 9.80
N SER A 252 22.72 7.06 10.86
CA SER A 252 22.22 7.68 12.09
C SER A 252 23.04 7.24 13.32
N THR A 253 22.64 7.72 14.51
CA THR A 253 23.27 7.35 15.78
C THR A 253 22.59 6.13 16.42
N PRO A 254 23.33 5.11 16.88
CA PRO A 254 22.77 3.98 17.62
C PRO A 254 21.99 4.41 18.87
N GLY A 255 20.89 3.72 19.17
CA GLY A 255 20.05 3.96 20.36
C GLY A 255 19.16 5.20 20.30
N VAL A 256 19.34 6.09 19.32
CA VAL A 256 18.56 7.33 19.20
C VAL A 256 17.30 7.07 18.38
N GLY A 257 16.13 7.45 18.92
CA GLY A 257 14.86 7.32 18.22
C GLY A 257 14.83 8.14 16.93
N LEU A 258 14.31 7.55 15.85
CA LEU A 258 14.22 8.19 14.55
C LEU A 258 12.77 8.53 14.25
N ILE A 259 12.44 9.81 14.32
CA ILE A 259 11.16 10.36 13.88
C ILE A 259 11.45 11.17 12.63
N SER A 260 10.95 10.70 11.48
CA SER A 260 11.14 11.41 10.23
C SER A 260 10.28 12.69 10.20
N PRO A 261 10.74 13.76 9.52
CA PRO A 261 9.89 14.91 9.24
C PRO A 261 8.58 14.45 8.56
N PRO A 262 7.41 15.05 8.88
CA PRO A 262 6.20 14.74 8.16
C PRO A 262 6.30 15.05 6.65
N PRO A 263 6.77 16.23 6.20
CA PRO A 263 6.93 16.51 4.78
C PRO A 263 8.28 16.02 4.24
N HIS A 264 8.32 15.75 2.94
CA HIS A 264 9.56 15.82 2.17
C HIS A 264 10.00 17.28 2.08
N HIS A 265 11.20 17.62 2.57
CA HIS A 265 11.69 19.01 2.57
C HIS A 265 12.03 19.56 1.18
N ASP A 266 12.05 18.69 0.17
CA ASP A 266 12.23 18.97 -1.25
C ASP A 266 10.93 18.79 -2.06
N ILE A 267 9.76 18.71 -1.40
CA ILE A 267 8.45 18.65 -2.03
C ILE A 267 7.46 19.54 -1.26
N TYR A 268 7.28 20.78 -1.70
CA TYR A 268 6.27 21.69 -1.16
C TYR A 268 5.15 22.00 -2.15
N SER A 269 5.27 21.51 -3.38
CA SER A 269 4.34 21.74 -4.48
C SER A 269 4.41 20.58 -5.49
N ILE A 270 3.54 20.61 -6.50
CA ILE A 270 3.51 19.58 -7.54
C ILE A 270 4.71 19.68 -8.48
N GLU A 271 5.22 20.89 -8.70
CA GLU A 271 6.43 21.16 -9.46
C GLU A 271 7.68 20.67 -8.74
N ASP A 272 7.72 20.73 -7.41
CA ASP A 272 8.81 20.13 -6.62
C ASP A 272 8.76 18.60 -6.68
N LEU A 273 7.56 18.00 -6.62
CA LEU A 273 7.41 16.56 -6.84
C LEU A 273 7.90 16.16 -8.24
N LYS A 274 7.56 16.95 -9.26
CA LYS A 274 8.07 16.76 -10.62
C LYS A 274 9.58 16.87 -10.67
N GLN A 275 10.19 17.77 -9.89
CA GLN A 275 11.64 17.88 -9.80
C GLN A 275 12.25 16.63 -9.17
N LEU A 276 11.72 16.15 -8.04
CA LEU A 276 12.24 14.92 -7.44
C LEU A 276 12.06 13.69 -8.35
N ILE A 277 10.92 13.56 -9.05
CA ILE A 277 10.73 12.50 -10.06
C ILE A 277 11.80 12.59 -11.13
N TYR A 278 12.11 13.80 -11.58
CA TYR A 278 13.18 14.04 -12.54
C TYR A 278 14.54 13.63 -11.96
N ASP A 279 14.90 14.06 -10.75
CA ASP A 279 16.17 13.73 -10.10
C ASP A 279 16.36 12.22 -9.92
N LEU A 280 15.30 11.50 -9.51
CA LEU A 280 15.32 10.04 -9.38
C LEU A 280 15.47 9.34 -10.73
N LYS A 281 14.85 9.86 -11.79
CA LYS A 281 15.08 9.34 -13.14
C LYS A 281 16.47 9.67 -13.67
N CYS A 282 17.05 10.78 -13.22
CA CYS A 282 18.43 11.13 -13.54
C CYS A 282 19.42 10.20 -12.80
N SER A 283 19.14 9.85 -11.55
CA SER A 283 20.01 8.97 -10.76
C SER A 283 19.90 7.50 -11.17
N ASN A 284 18.77 7.08 -11.74
CA ASN A 284 18.64 5.77 -12.37
C ASN A 284 17.66 5.84 -13.57
N PRO A 285 18.20 6.02 -14.79
CA PRO A 285 17.37 6.11 -16.01
C PRO A 285 16.51 4.86 -16.29
N ARG A 286 16.88 3.69 -15.74
CA ARG A 286 16.20 2.42 -15.98
C ARG A 286 15.02 2.19 -15.03
N ALA A 287 15.10 2.71 -13.80
CA ALA A 287 14.08 2.49 -12.78
C ALA A 287 12.75 3.19 -13.10
N ARG A 288 11.62 2.57 -12.76
CA ARG A 288 10.32 3.26 -12.72
C ARG A 288 10.29 4.22 -11.53
N VAL A 289 9.59 5.35 -11.64
CA VAL A 289 9.32 6.22 -10.49
C VAL A 289 7.87 6.08 -10.03
N SER A 290 7.70 5.71 -8.78
CA SER A 290 6.44 5.37 -8.11
C SER A 290 6.12 6.41 -7.05
N VAL A 291 4.87 6.87 -6.97
CA VAL A 291 4.43 7.81 -5.92
C VAL A 291 3.37 7.13 -5.06
N LYS A 292 3.67 6.95 -3.78
CA LYS A 292 2.77 6.36 -2.79
C LYS A 292 1.94 7.44 -2.11
N LEU A 293 0.65 7.45 -2.38
CA LEU A 293 -0.38 8.30 -1.80
C LEU A 293 -1.27 7.49 -0.85
N VAL A 294 -2.13 8.18 -0.09
CA VAL A 294 -3.17 7.56 0.74
C VAL A 294 -4.53 7.99 0.21
N SER A 295 -5.50 7.08 0.29
CA SER A 295 -6.90 7.36 -0.04
C SER A 295 -7.47 8.47 0.86
N GLU A 296 -7.93 9.53 0.23
CA GLU A 296 -8.72 10.63 0.80
C GLU A 296 -9.56 11.28 -0.32
N VAL A 297 -10.59 12.07 0.01
CA VAL A 297 -11.27 12.89 -1.02
C VAL A 297 -10.28 13.79 -1.75
N GLY A 298 -10.36 13.80 -3.09
CA GLY A 298 -9.50 14.63 -3.93
C GLY A 298 -8.19 13.96 -4.34
N VAL A 299 -7.91 12.73 -3.85
CA VAL A 299 -6.72 11.98 -4.26
C VAL A 299 -6.65 11.76 -5.78
N GLY A 300 -7.79 11.68 -6.47
CA GLY A 300 -7.81 11.56 -7.93
C GLY A 300 -7.26 12.79 -8.64
N VAL A 301 -7.51 13.99 -8.10
CA VAL A 301 -6.97 15.25 -8.61
C VAL A 301 -5.45 15.29 -8.42
N ILE A 302 -4.98 14.88 -7.24
CA ILE A 302 -3.54 14.76 -6.93
C ILE A 302 -2.90 13.76 -7.89
N ALA A 303 -3.50 12.59 -8.10
CA ALA A 303 -3.00 11.57 -9.01
C ALA A 303 -2.88 12.07 -10.46
N ALA A 304 -3.82 12.89 -10.93
CA ALA A 304 -3.70 13.55 -12.24
C ALA A 304 -2.49 14.49 -12.32
N GLY A 305 -2.23 15.25 -11.25
CA GLY A 305 -1.00 16.04 -11.10
C GLY A 305 0.26 15.19 -11.15
N VAL A 306 0.28 14.08 -10.40
CA VAL A 306 1.39 13.11 -10.34
C VAL A 306 1.68 12.49 -11.72
N ALA A 307 0.64 12.12 -12.47
CA ALA A 307 0.80 11.61 -13.83
C ALA A 307 1.39 12.67 -14.78
N LYS A 308 0.99 13.96 -14.64
CA LYS A 308 1.57 15.09 -15.39
C LYS A 308 3.00 15.42 -14.95
N ALA A 309 3.34 15.15 -13.69
CA ALA A 309 4.70 15.22 -13.15
C ALA A 309 5.61 14.09 -13.65
N ARG A 310 5.09 13.20 -14.51
CA ARG A 310 5.81 12.09 -15.16
C ARG A 310 6.17 10.93 -14.24
N ALA A 311 5.40 10.69 -13.18
CA ALA A 311 5.50 9.41 -12.48
C ALA A 311 5.11 8.27 -13.44
N ASP A 312 5.80 7.13 -13.34
CA ASP A 312 5.49 5.91 -14.08
C ASP A 312 4.39 5.10 -13.38
N HIS A 313 4.28 5.26 -12.06
CA HIS A 313 3.46 4.43 -11.19
C HIS A 313 2.85 5.24 -10.03
N ILE A 314 1.60 4.95 -9.68
CA ILE A 314 0.88 5.58 -8.56
C ILE A 314 0.33 4.48 -7.66
N LEU A 315 0.67 4.51 -6.38
CA LEU A 315 0.11 3.63 -5.36
C LEU A 315 -0.90 4.40 -4.51
N ILE A 316 -2.13 3.89 -4.42
CA ILE A 316 -3.15 4.38 -3.48
C ILE A 316 -3.23 3.41 -2.30
N SER A 317 -2.81 3.86 -1.12
CA SER A 317 -2.92 3.08 0.12
C SER A 317 -4.25 3.33 0.83
N GLY A 318 -4.88 2.26 1.31
CA GLY A 318 -6.01 2.33 2.24
C GLY A 318 -5.58 2.69 3.66
N HIS A 319 -6.49 3.28 4.44
CA HIS A 319 -6.30 3.58 5.86
C HIS A 319 -5.93 2.35 6.72
N ASP A 320 -6.34 1.17 6.28
CA ASP A 320 -6.16 -0.13 6.94
C ASP A 320 -4.75 -0.73 6.75
N GLY A 321 -3.81 0.03 6.18
CA GLY A 321 -2.40 -0.33 6.10
C GLY A 321 -1.75 -0.60 7.47
N GLY A 322 -0.83 -1.56 7.52
CA GLY A 322 -0.07 -1.87 8.73
C GLY A 322 1.00 -0.83 9.08
N THR A 323 1.45 -0.82 10.34
CA THR A 323 2.60 -0.02 10.78
C THR A 323 3.35 -0.72 11.93
N GLY A 324 4.67 -0.52 11.99
CA GLY A 324 5.50 -0.97 13.11
C GLY A 324 5.38 -0.08 14.34
N ALA A 325 5.15 1.22 14.15
CA ALA A 325 4.99 2.22 15.19
C ALA A 325 4.19 3.43 14.67
N SER A 326 3.16 3.84 15.40
CA SER A 326 2.36 5.03 15.14
C SER A 326 1.47 5.31 16.36
N ARG A 327 0.97 6.53 16.47
CA ARG A 327 -0.09 6.90 17.41
C ARG A 327 -1.40 6.24 17.03
N TRP A 328 -2.18 5.83 18.04
CA TRP A 328 -3.50 5.24 17.84
C TRP A 328 -4.46 6.15 17.07
N THR A 329 -4.34 7.47 17.27
CA THR A 329 -5.18 8.45 16.58
C THR A 329 -4.99 8.41 15.07
N GLY A 330 -3.75 8.28 14.60
CA GLY A 330 -3.45 8.12 13.17
C GLY A 330 -4.03 6.82 12.62
N ILE A 331 -3.84 5.71 13.34
CA ILE A 331 -4.32 4.38 12.93
C ILE A 331 -5.85 4.33 12.83
N LYS A 332 -6.56 5.01 13.73
CA LYS A 332 -8.03 4.92 13.84
C LYS A 332 -8.80 6.00 13.08
N TYR A 333 -8.22 7.18 12.90
CA TYR A 333 -8.98 8.36 12.46
C TYR A 333 -8.40 9.09 11.26
N ALA A 334 -7.36 8.56 10.60
CA ALA A 334 -6.76 9.19 9.42
C ALA A 334 -6.72 8.26 8.21
N GLY A 335 -6.95 8.84 7.03
CA GLY A 335 -7.07 8.12 5.76
C GLY A 335 -8.45 7.48 5.54
N LEU A 336 -8.67 6.95 4.34
CA LEU A 336 -9.93 6.29 3.97
C LEU A 336 -9.76 4.92 3.33
N PRO A 337 -10.85 4.14 3.18
CA PRO A 337 -10.85 2.88 2.43
C PRO A 337 -10.23 3.06 1.04
N TRP A 338 -9.40 2.11 0.62
CA TRP A 338 -8.74 2.18 -0.69
C TRP A 338 -9.75 2.05 -1.83
N GLU A 339 -10.90 1.41 -1.62
CA GLU A 339 -11.97 1.28 -2.60
C GLU A 339 -12.42 2.66 -3.14
N LEU A 340 -12.48 3.66 -2.25
CA LEU A 340 -12.83 5.04 -2.59
C LEU A 340 -11.73 5.72 -3.40
N GLY A 341 -10.51 5.74 -2.85
CA GLY A 341 -9.38 6.44 -3.46
C GLY A 341 -8.91 5.81 -4.77
N LEU A 342 -8.98 4.48 -4.87
CA LEU A 342 -8.64 3.74 -6.08
C LEU A 342 -9.61 4.06 -7.21
N ALA A 343 -10.91 3.95 -6.95
CA ALA A 343 -11.94 4.26 -7.95
C ALA A 343 -11.85 5.72 -8.39
N GLU A 344 -11.72 6.66 -7.45
CA GLU A 344 -11.58 8.10 -7.76
C GLU A 344 -10.33 8.37 -8.61
N THR A 345 -9.21 7.75 -8.27
CA THR A 345 -7.96 7.85 -9.03
C THR A 345 -8.12 7.31 -10.45
N HIS A 346 -8.65 6.10 -10.57
CA HIS A 346 -8.86 5.46 -11.86
C HIS A 346 -9.80 6.30 -12.76
N GLN A 347 -10.96 6.67 -12.25
CA GLN A 347 -11.96 7.48 -12.95
C GLN A 347 -11.39 8.84 -13.38
N THR A 348 -10.69 9.54 -12.48
CA THR A 348 -10.13 10.87 -12.77
C THR A 348 -9.02 10.79 -13.83
N LEU A 349 -8.16 9.79 -13.77
CA LEU A 349 -7.10 9.60 -14.76
C LEU A 349 -7.65 9.26 -16.15
N VAL A 350 -8.73 8.47 -16.23
CA VAL A 350 -9.40 8.15 -17.50
C VAL A 350 -10.07 9.40 -18.07
N LEU A 351 -10.83 10.13 -17.24
CA LEU A 351 -11.48 11.39 -17.63
C LEU A 351 -10.48 12.40 -18.23
N ASN A 352 -9.25 12.43 -17.70
CA ASN A 352 -8.20 13.33 -18.17
C ASN A 352 -7.29 12.78 -19.28
N ASP A 353 -7.51 11.55 -19.78
CA ASP A 353 -6.62 10.86 -20.75
C ASP A 353 -5.16 10.78 -20.28
N LEU A 354 -5.01 10.48 -18.99
CA LEU A 354 -3.74 10.27 -18.30
C LEU A 354 -3.54 8.81 -17.89
N ARG A 355 -4.62 8.04 -17.75
CA ARG A 355 -4.58 6.66 -17.26
C ARG A 355 -3.66 5.74 -18.07
N GLY A 356 -3.58 5.95 -19.39
CA GLY A 356 -2.69 5.21 -20.27
C GLY A 356 -1.19 5.37 -20.01
N ARG A 357 -0.78 6.34 -19.17
CA ARG A 357 0.63 6.74 -18.94
C ARG A 357 1.21 6.20 -17.63
N VAL A 358 0.37 5.71 -16.73
CA VAL A 358 0.75 5.31 -15.37
C VAL A 358 0.20 3.94 -15.05
N VAL A 359 0.96 3.15 -14.30
CA VAL A 359 0.44 1.96 -13.61
C VAL A 359 -0.21 2.40 -12.31
N VAL A 360 -1.39 1.87 -11.98
CA VAL A 360 -2.05 2.14 -10.69
C VAL A 360 -1.99 0.90 -9.81
N GLN A 361 -1.43 1.03 -8.61
CA GLN A 361 -1.38 0.00 -7.58
C GLN A 361 -2.28 0.38 -6.40
N THR A 362 -2.77 -0.64 -5.69
CA THR A 362 -3.39 -0.43 -4.38
C THR A 362 -2.80 -1.35 -3.31
N ASP A 363 -2.83 -0.93 -2.06
CA ASP A 363 -2.55 -1.75 -0.88
C ASP A 363 -3.51 -1.38 0.27
N GLY A 364 -3.56 -2.21 1.32
CA GLY A 364 -4.50 -2.05 2.44
C GLY A 364 -5.32 -3.30 2.69
N GLN A 365 -4.85 -4.15 3.60
CA GLN A 365 -5.44 -5.47 3.91
C GLN A 365 -5.97 -6.24 2.70
N ILE A 366 -5.19 -6.29 1.61
CA ILE A 366 -5.42 -7.20 0.48
C ILE A 366 -4.87 -8.56 0.91
N LYS A 367 -5.75 -9.57 0.96
CA LYS A 367 -5.46 -10.84 1.64
C LYS A 367 -5.72 -12.07 0.77
N THR A 368 -6.66 -11.96 -0.16
CA THR A 368 -7.19 -13.08 -0.95
C THR A 368 -7.19 -12.76 -2.44
N GLY A 369 -7.32 -13.77 -3.30
CA GLY A 369 -7.53 -13.57 -4.74
C GLY A 369 -8.81 -12.77 -5.03
N ARG A 370 -9.81 -12.88 -4.14
CA ARG A 370 -11.02 -12.06 -4.19
C ARG A 370 -10.77 -10.57 -3.97
N ASP A 371 -9.92 -10.19 -3.00
CA ASP A 371 -9.56 -8.79 -2.78
C ASP A 371 -8.84 -8.22 -4.01
N VAL A 372 -7.92 -9.01 -4.58
CA VAL A 372 -7.19 -8.67 -5.80
C VAL A 372 -8.14 -8.46 -6.97
N ALA A 373 -9.12 -9.35 -7.15
CA ALA A 373 -10.14 -9.24 -8.19
C ALA A 373 -10.97 -7.95 -8.05
N ILE A 374 -11.47 -7.63 -6.84
CA ILE A 374 -12.19 -6.36 -6.62
C ILE A 374 -11.30 -5.17 -6.96
N ALA A 375 -10.07 -5.14 -6.44
CA ALA A 375 -9.13 -4.06 -6.72
C ALA A 375 -8.86 -3.90 -8.22
N CYS A 376 -8.74 -5.02 -8.95
CA CYS A 376 -8.57 -5.01 -10.40
C CYS A 376 -9.77 -4.36 -11.11
N LEU A 377 -10.99 -4.81 -10.78
CA LEU A 377 -12.24 -4.28 -11.35
C LEU A 377 -12.45 -2.79 -11.01
N LEU A 378 -11.94 -2.32 -9.86
CA LEU A 378 -11.92 -0.90 -9.49
C LEU A 378 -10.78 -0.09 -10.13
N GLY A 379 -9.83 -0.74 -10.82
CA GLY A 379 -8.87 -0.06 -11.70
C GLY A 379 -7.39 -0.27 -11.41
N ALA A 380 -7.02 -1.13 -10.44
CA ALA A 380 -5.63 -1.45 -10.12
C ALA A 380 -5.03 -2.49 -11.10
N GLU A 381 -3.72 -2.38 -11.32
CA GLU A 381 -2.90 -3.25 -12.17
C GLU A 381 -1.81 -4.01 -11.40
N GLU A 382 -1.46 -3.53 -10.21
CA GLU A 382 -0.51 -4.14 -9.29
C GLU A 382 -1.10 -4.10 -7.85
N TRP A 383 -0.64 -4.99 -6.97
CA TRP A 383 -1.21 -5.13 -5.62
C TRP A 383 -0.14 -5.30 -4.55
N GLY A 384 -0.24 -4.49 -3.49
CA GLY A 384 0.67 -4.53 -2.35
C GLY A 384 0.16 -5.37 -1.18
N PHE A 385 1.02 -6.23 -0.65
CA PHE A 385 0.72 -7.14 0.47
C PHE A 385 1.76 -6.95 1.58
N ALA A 386 1.33 -6.54 2.77
CA ALA A 386 2.25 -6.32 3.90
C ALA A 386 1.95 -7.27 5.06
N THR A 387 0.81 -7.09 5.71
CA THR A 387 0.45 -7.84 6.93
C THR A 387 0.35 -9.34 6.69
N THR A 388 -0.31 -9.79 5.62
CA THR A 388 -0.50 -11.23 5.37
C THR A 388 0.80 -11.96 5.09
N PRO A 389 1.74 -11.46 4.25
CA PRO A 389 3.08 -12.05 4.14
C PRO A 389 3.84 -12.12 5.48
N LEU A 390 3.63 -11.18 6.41
CA LEU A 390 4.22 -11.32 7.75
C LEU A 390 3.52 -12.40 8.58
N ILE A 391 2.20 -12.58 8.44
CA ILE A 391 1.45 -13.67 9.08
C ILE A 391 1.91 -15.03 8.58
N THR A 392 2.17 -15.17 7.27
CA THR A 392 2.68 -16.42 6.67
C THR A 392 4.09 -16.75 7.16
N LEU A 393 4.89 -15.72 7.46
CA LEU A 393 6.19 -15.86 8.13
C LEU A 393 6.09 -16.13 9.65
N GLY A 394 4.90 -16.11 10.24
CA GLY A 394 4.66 -16.48 11.64
C GLY A 394 4.13 -15.36 12.53
N CYS A 395 3.79 -14.17 12.00
CA CYS A 395 3.19 -13.12 12.82
C CYS A 395 1.86 -13.61 13.43
N ILE A 396 1.71 -13.42 14.74
CA ILE A 396 0.52 -13.80 15.51
C ILE A 396 -0.32 -12.58 15.92
N MET A 397 -0.12 -11.43 15.27
CA MET A 397 -0.85 -10.17 15.51
C MET A 397 -0.92 -9.71 16.98
N MET A 398 0.18 -9.89 17.72
CA MET A 398 0.31 -9.39 19.11
C MET A 398 0.26 -7.86 19.23
N ARG A 399 0.49 -7.13 18.12
CA ARG A 399 0.48 -5.65 18.02
C ARG A 399 1.47 -4.93 18.95
N LYS A 400 2.56 -5.61 19.34
CA LYS A 400 3.69 -5.04 20.12
C LYS A 400 4.94 -4.74 19.28
N CYS A 401 4.76 -4.50 17.99
CA CYS A 401 5.85 -4.28 17.02
C CYS A 401 6.81 -3.14 17.42
N HIS A 402 6.26 -2.09 18.05
CA HIS A 402 6.99 -0.91 18.52
C HIS A 402 7.81 -1.18 19.79
N LEU A 403 7.49 -2.22 20.55
CA LEU A 403 8.12 -2.51 21.85
C LEU A 403 9.41 -3.34 21.73
N ASN A 404 9.77 -3.80 20.53
CA ASN A 404 10.93 -4.70 20.32
C ASN A 404 10.80 -6.06 21.03
N THR A 405 9.57 -6.48 21.36
CA THR A 405 9.29 -7.72 22.11
C THR A 405 8.53 -8.74 21.26
N CYS A 406 8.76 -8.74 19.95
CA CYS A 406 8.09 -9.67 19.04
C CYS A 406 8.47 -11.13 19.40
N PRO A 407 7.50 -11.99 19.76
CA PRO A 407 7.80 -13.33 20.27
C PRO A 407 8.27 -14.31 19.19
N VAL A 408 8.12 -13.95 17.91
CA VAL A 408 8.39 -14.78 16.73
C VAL A 408 9.49 -14.20 15.83
N GLY A 409 10.31 -13.28 16.35
CA GLY A 409 11.49 -12.77 15.64
C GLY A 409 11.21 -11.89 14.41
N ILE A 410 9.96 -11.45 14.18
CA ILE A 410 9.61 -10.62 13.01
C ILE A 410 9.85 -9.14 13.26
N ALA A 411 9.16 -8.54 14.24
CA ALA A 411 9.16 -7.09 14.47
C ALA A 411 10.09 -6.70 15.63
N THR A 412 11.32 -7.22 15.63
CA THR A 412 12.30 -7.02 16.70
C THR A 412 13.73 -6.96 16.17
N GLN A 413 14.58 -6.21 16.86
CA GLN A 413 16.03 -6.13 16.70
C GLN A 413 16.78 -6.74 17.89
N ASP A 414 16.06 -7.33 18.85
CA ASP A 414 16.65 -8.13 19.93
C ASP A 414 17.15 -9.47 19.38
N ASP A 415 18.43 -9.78 19.62
CA ASP A 415 19.08 -10.94 19.02
C ASP A 415 18.52 -12.28 19.52
N GLU A 416 18.11 -12.37 20.79
CA GLU A 416 17.51 -13.60 21.34
C GLU A 416 16.11 -13.84 20.78
N LEU A 417 15.33 -12.78 20.56
CA LEU A 417 14.03 -12.88 19.92
C LEU A 417 14.13 -13.15 18.42
N ARG A 418 15.14 -12.60 17.73
CA ARG A 418 15.39 -12.87 16.30
C ARG A 418 15.70 -14.33 16.02
N LYS A 419 16.40 -15.03 16.94
CA LYS A 419 16.65 -16.48 16.84
C LYS A 419 15.36 -17.32 16.79
N LYS A 420 14.22 -16.77 17.20
CA LYS A 420 12.90 -17.44 17.16
C LYS A 420 12.20 -17.29 15.81
N PHE A 421 12.81 -16.65 14.82
CA PHE A 421 12.25 -16.52 13.48
C PHE A 421 12.37 -17.84 12.72
N GLU A 422 11.22 -18.41 12.34
CA GLU A 422 11.13 -19.70 11.61
C GLU A 422 10.53 -19.53 10.20
N GLY A 423 10.31 -18.29 9.76
CA GLY A 423 9.75 -18.00 8.44
C GLY A 423 10.71 -18.36 7.31
N THR A 424 10.19 -18.87 6.19
CA THR A 424 10.98 -19.23 5.01
C THR A 424 10.45 -18.55 3.75
N PRO A 425 11.26 -18.39 2.70
CA PRO A 425 10.79 -17.84 1.43
C PRO A 425 9.64 -18.67 0.84
N GLU A 426 9.66 -19.99 1.03
CA GLU A 426 8.65 -20.93 0.55
C GLU A 426 7.26 -20.63 1.14
N HIS A 427 7.16 -20.20 2.40
CA HIS A 427 5.87 -19.82 2.99
C HIS A 427 5.23 -18.63 2.25
N VAL A 428 6.04 -17.66 1.84
CA VAL A 428 5.58 -16.47 1.10
C VAL A 428 5.24 -16.84 -0.35
N ILE A 429 6.05 -17.71 -0.97
CA ILE A 429 5.80 -18.22 -2.33
C ILE A 429 4.47 -18.99 -2.38
N ASN A 430 4.25 -19.91 -1.43
CA ASN A 430 3.01 -20.69 -1.36
C ASN A 430 1.79 -19.78 -1.15
N PHE A 431 1.90 -18.73 -0.33
CA PHE A 431 0.83 -17.74 -0.16
C PHE A 431 0.45 -17.07 -1.49
N PHE A 432 1.44 -16.56 -2.23
CA PHE A 432 1.17 -15.89 -3.50
C PHE A 432 0.67 -16.84 -4.58
N TYR A 433 1.10 -18.11 -4.57
CA TYR A 433 0.51 -19.15 -5.41
C TYR A 433 -0.99 -19.27 -5.15
N TYR A 434 -1.41 -19.43 -3.89
CA TYR A 434 -2.82 -19.57 -3.54
C TYR A 434 -3.66 -18.34 -3.91
N VAL A 435 -3.16 -17.14 -3.61
CA VAL A 435 -3.85 -15.87 -3.97
C VAL A 435 -4.00 -15.75 -5.48
N ALA A 436 -2.94 -16.06 -6.25
CA ALA A 436 -2.99 -16.00 -7.70
C ALA A 436 -3.91 -17.07 -8.31
N GLN A 437 -3.94 -18.29 -7.76
CA GLN A 437 -4.87 -19.33 -8.21
C GLN A 437 -6.32 -18.96 -7.96
N GLU A 438 -6.65 -18.46 -6.77
CA GLU A 438 -8.00 -17.98 -6.47
C GLU A 438 -8.40 -16.84 -7.41
N LEU A 439 -7.48 -15.92 -7.73
CA LEU A 439 -7.72 -14.88 -8.73
C LEU A 439 -8.01 -15.49 -10.12
N ARG A 440 -7.24 -16.49 -10.56
CA ARG A 440 -7.46 -17.16 -11.86
C ARG A 440 -8.83 -17.80 -11.94
N GLU A 441 -9.29 -18.45 -10.87
CA GLU A 441 -10.63 -19.03 -10.81
C GLU A 441 -11.71 -17.96 -10.93
N ILE A 442 -11.52 -16.80 -10.31
CA ILE A 442 -12.46 -15.67 -10.43
C ILE A 442 -12.44 -15.10 -11.85
N MET A 443 -11.25 -14.88 -12.43
CA MET A 443 -11.09 -14.41 -13.81
C MET A 443 -11.78 -15.36 -14.79
N ALA A 444 -11.57 -16.68 -14.64
CA ALA A 444 -12.20 -17.70 -15.46
C ALA A 444 -13.73 -17.65 -15.38
N LYS A 445 -14.29 -17.51 -14.17
CA LYS A 445 -15.74 -17.40 -13.95
C LYS A 445 -16.34 -16.12 -14.52
N LEU A 446 -15.60 -15.00 -14.50
CA LEU A 446 -16.05 -13.73 -15.07
C LEU A 446 -15.85 -13.66 -16.59
N GLY A 447 -14.96 -14.47 -17.15
CA GLY A 447 -14.68 -14.55 -18.58
C GLY A 447 -13.45 -13.74 -19.04
N PHE A 448 -12.54 -13.42 -18.12
CA PHE A 448 -11.29 -12.71 -18.43
C PHE A 448 -10.13 -13.69 -18.56
N ARG A 449 -9.34 -13.57 -19.62
CA ARG A 449 -8.12 -14.37 -19.84
C ARG A 449 -6.88 -13.66 -19.32
N LYS A 450 -6.88 -12.33 -19.41
CA LYS A 450 -5.76 -11.46 -19.01
C LYS A 450 -6.19 -10.42 -17.99
N ILE A 451 -5.25 -9.97 -17.17
CA ILE A 451 -5.50 -8.92 -16.17
C ILE A 451 -5.96 -7.62 -16.85
N GLU A 452 -5.33 -7.24 -17.97
CA GLU A 452 -5.63 -5.99 -18.69
C GLU A 452 -7.09 -5.92 -19.17
N GLU A 453 -7.71 -7.07 -19.46
CA GLU A 453 -9.12 -7.15 -19.86
C GLU A 453 -10.08 -6.86 -18.69
N MET A 454 -9.61 -7.08 -17.46
CA MET A 454 -10.36 -6.95 -16.20
C MET A 454 -10.19 -5.57 -15.55
N VAL A 455 -9.06 -4.87 -15.80
CA VAL A 455 -8.75 -3.58 -15.16
C VAL A 455 -9.85 -2.55 -15.42
N GLY A 456 -10.47 -2.05 -14.36
CA GLY A 456 -11.48 -0.99 -14.42
C GLY A 456 -12.86 -1.45 -14.90
N ARG A 457 -13.10 -2.76 -15.01
CA ARG A 457 -14.41 -3.35 -15.33
C ARG A 457 -15.34 -3.38 -14.12
N SER A 458 -15.56 -2.23 -13.49
CA SER A 458 -16.44 -2.10 -12.31
C SER A 458 -17.91 -2.46 -12.63
N ASP A 459 -18.26 -2.56 -13.91
CA ASP A 459 -19.55 -3.07 -14.39
C ASP A 459 -19.78 -4.58 -14.16
N PHE A 460 -18.77 -5.30 -13.65
CA PHE A 460 -18.83 -6.66 -13.11
C PHE A 460 -18.88 -6.71 -11.58
N LEU A 461 -19.09 -5.56 -10.92
CA LEU A 461 -19.33 -5.47 -9.49
C LEU A 461 -20.73 -4.91 -9.25
N LYS A 462 -21.38 -5.45 -8.22
CA LYS A 462 -22.64 -4.93 -7.70
C LYS A 462 -22.61 -4.93 -6.18
N VAL A 463 -23.52 -4.18 -5.58
CA VAL A 463 -23.73 -4.27 -4.14
C VAL A 463 -24.48 -5.56 -3.80
N ASP A 464 -24.05 -6.26 -2.76
CA ASP A 464 -24.75 -7.41 -2.21
C ASP A 464 -25.76 -6.95 -1.15
N ASP A 465 -27.04 -6.93 -1.50
CA ASP A 465 -28.09 -6.53 -0.57
C ASP A 465 -28.27 -7.53 0.58
N ASN A 466 -27.78 -8.77 0.46
CA ASN A 466 -27.92 -9.78 1.51
C ASN A 466 -27.02 -9.54 2.73
N VAL A 467 -25.95 -8.76 2.57
CA VAL A 467 -25.02 -8.43 3.67
C VAL A 467 -25.32 -7.06 4.30
N ARG A 468 -26.31 -6.34 3.78
CA ARG A 468 -26.73 -5.05 4.34
C ARG A 468 -27.49 -5.27 5.65
N ASN A 469 -27.25 -4.37 6.59
CA ASN A 469 -28.01 -4.26 7.83
C ASN A 469 -28.66 -2.87 7.92
N VAL A 470 -29.42 -2.63 8.98
CA VAL A 470 -30.16 -1.37 9.17
C VAL A 470 -29.26 -0.13 9.10
N LYS A 471 -28.00 -0.22 9.55
CA LYS A 471 -27.04 0.89 9.51
C LYS A 471 -26.37 1.08 8.15
N THR A 472 -26.20 0.00 7.38
CA THR A 472 -25.53 0.04 6.07
C THR A 472 -26.49 0.14 4.89
N ALA A 473 -27.80 -0.01 5.13
CA ALA A 473 -28.84 0.00 4.09
C ALA A 473 -28.86 1.30 3.25
N SER A 474 -28.49 2.43 3.85
CA SER A 474 -28.47 3.75 3.19
C SER A 474 -27.12 4.11 2.56
N ILE A 475 -26.12 3.23 2.64
CA ILE A 475 -24.83 3.43 1.96
C ILE A 475 -25.05 3.35 0.44
N ASP A 476 -24.48 4.31 -0.28
CA ASP A 476 -24.56 4.46 -1.73
C ASP A 476 -23.16 4.32 -2.36
N LEU A 477 -22.92 3.21 -3.06
CA LEU A 477 -21.64 2.92 -3.72
C LEU A 477 -21.68 3.19 -5.23
N THR A 478 -22.75 3.81 -5.74
CA THR A 478 -22.97 4.00 -7.19
C THR A 478 -21.83 4.77 -7.86
N ALA A 479 -21.31 5.81 -7.21
CA ALA A 479 -20.21 6.61 -7.72
C ALA A 479 -18.91 5.79 -7.89
N ILE A 480 -18.62 4.90 -6.93
CA ILE A 480 -17.43 4.03 -6.96
C ILE A 480 -17.55 2.99 -8.07
N LEU A 481 -18.76 2.46 -8.29
CA LEU A 481 -19.03 1.42 -9.28
C LEU A 481 -19.21 1.97 -10.70
N THR A 482 -19.15 3.29 -10.89
CA THR A 482 -19.28 3.92 -12.22
C THR A 482 -18.11 3.50 -13.12
N PRO A 483 -18.37 2.80 -14.24
CA PRO A 483 -17.31 2.27 -15.09
C PRO A 483 -16.57 3.40 -15.82
N ALA A 484 -15.27 3.53 -15.57
CA ALA A 484 -14.50 4.67 -16.02
C ALA A 484 -14.42 4.80 -17.55
N PHE A 485 -14.50 3.69 -18.29
CA PHE A 485 -14.52 3.72 -19.76
C PHE A 485 -15.73 4.48 -20.33
N THR A 486 -16.81 4.63 -19.56
CA THR A 486 -17.99 5.41 -19.95
C THR A 486 -17.79 6.92 -19.75
N LEU A 487 -16.88 7.33 -18.87
CA LEU A 487 -16.60 8.74 -18.56
C LEU A 487 -15.88 9.45 -19.72
N ARG A 488 -15.02 8.73 -20.44
CA ARG A 488 -14.33 9.23 -21.64
C ARG A 488 -14.11 8.12 -22.66
N PRO A 489 -15.05 7.92 -23.61
CA PRO A 489 -14.91 6.93 -24.65
C PRO A 489 -13.60 7.07 -25.44
N GLY A 490 -12.89 5.97 -25.66
CA GLY A 490 -11.62 5.92 -26.38
C GLY A 490 -10.36 6.23 -25.55
N ALA A 491 -10.51 6.70 -24.30
CA ALA A 491 -9.37 6.81 -23.39
C ALA A 491 -8.95 5.42 -22.88
N ALA A 492 -7.65 5.20 -22.70
CA ALA A 492 -7.13 3.96 -22.13
C ALA A 492 -7.54 3.82 -20.65
N THR A 493 -7.91 2.62 -20.22
CA THR A 493 -8.27 2.31 -18.82
C THR A 493 -7.14 1.68 -18.01
N TYR A 494 -6.06 1.26 -18.66
CA TYR A 494 -4.86 0.69 -18.05
C TYR A 494 -3.60 1.26 -18.71
N ASN A 495 -2.41 0.94 -18.21
CA ASN A 495 -1.17 1.46 -18.76
C ASN A 495 -0.89 0.90 -20.16
N VAL A 496 -0.70 1.78 -21.15
CA VAL A 496 -0.42 1.38 -22.55
C VAL A 496 0.84 2.06 -23.12
N LYS A 497 1.41 3.03 -22.41
CA LYS A 497 2.64 3.72 -22.83
C LYS A 497 3.49 4.15 -21.63
N LYS A 498 4.80 4.18 -21.84
CA LYS A 498 5.79 4.69 -20.89
C LYS A 498 5.83 6.22 -20.89
N GLN A 499 6.26 6.81 -19.79
CA GLN A 499 6.51 8.25 -19.70
C GLN A 499 7.79 8.62 -20.48
N ASN A 500 7.77 9.79 -21.13
CA ASN A 500 8.96 10.37 -21.75
C ASN A 500 9.57 11.43 -20.83
N HIS A 501 10.71 11.11 -20.21
CA HIS A 501 11.43 12.01 -19.30
C HIS A 501 12.39 12.97 -20.00
N MET A 502 12.56 12.88 -21.33
CA MET A 502 13.47 13.71 -22.12
C MET A 502 14.93 13.63 -21.63
N LEU A 503 15.40 12.45 -21.22
CA LEU A 503 16.77 12.31 -20.69
C LEU A 503 17.86 12.52 -21.76
N HIS A 504 17.53 12.36 -23.04
CA HIS A 504 18.49 12.44 -24.15
C HIS A 504 18.99 13.87 -24.46
N ILE A 505 18.29 14.92 -23.99
CA ILE A 505 18.69 16.32 -24.24
C ILE A 505 19.54 16.93 -23.11
N ARG A 506 19.95 16.12 -22.12
CA ARG A 506 20.60 16.62 -20.91
C ARG A 506 22.09 16.84 -21.10
N LEU A 507 22.62 17.84 -20.39
CA LEU A 507 24.05 18.11 -20.29
C LEU A 507 24.86 16.91 -19.77
N ASP A 508 24.28 16.11 -18.86
CA ASP A 508 24.91 14.87 -18.37
C ASP A 508 25.35 13.91 -19.50
N ASN A 509 24.68 13.89 -20.65
CA ASN A 509 25.09 13.00 -21.74
C ASN A 509 26.45 13.39 -22.32
N MET A 510 26.75 14.69 -22.40
CA MET A 510 28.07 15.20 -22.77
C MET A 510 29.08 14.92 -21.64
N LEU A 511 28.70 15.15 -20.37
CA LEU A 511 29.58 14.89 -19.23
C LEU A 511 30.02 13.43 -19.15
N ILE A 512 29.10 12.48 -19.41
CA ILE A 512 29.41 11.05 -19.45
C ILE A 512 30.36 10.73 -20.61
N ALA A 513 30.07 11.22 -21.82
CA ALA A 513 30.91 10.97 -22.98
C ALA A 513 32.34 11.49 -22.80
N GLU A 514 32.52 12.68 -22.23
CA GLU A 514 33.85 13.25 -21.95
C GLU A 514 34.55 12.59 -20.74
N SER A 515 33.78 11.95 -19.85
CA SER A 515 34.30 11.24 -18.69
C SER A 515 34.72 9.79 -18.97
N GLU A 516 34.59 9.30 -20.21
CA GLU A 516 34.95 7.92 -20.58
C GLU A 516 36.36 7.49 -20.12
N PRO A 517 37.42 8.34 -20.23
CA PRO A 517 38.75 7.98 -19.72
C PRO A 517 38.79 7.74 -18.19
N ALA A 518 37.93 8.43 -17.43
CA ALA A 518 37.78 8.22 -16.00
C ALA A 518 36.99 6.95 -15.69
N LEU A 519 35.86 6.74 -16.38
CA LEU A 519 34.95 5.62 -16.14
C LEU A 519 35.58 4.27 -16.49
N GLN A 520 36.34 4.18 -17.59
CA GLN A 520 36.99 2.95 -18.01
C GLN A 520 38.42 2.80 -17.47
N GLY A 521 39.16 3.91 -17.38
CA GLY A 521 40.61 3.89 -17.14
C GLY A 521 41.05 4.46 -15.80
N GLY A 522 40.13 4.98 -14.97
CA GLY A 522 40.45 5.62 -13.68
C GLY A 522 41.28 6.90 -13.81
N GLN A 523 41.34 7.51 -15.00
CA GLN A 523 42.11 8.72 -15.25
C GLN A 523 41.41 9.96 -14.67
N LYS A 524 42.19 10.98 -14.31
CA LYS A 524 41.61 12.29 -13.94
C LYS A 524 41.17 13.02 -15.21
N VAL A 525 39.91 13.44 -15.25
CA VAL A 525 39.32 14.21 -16.35
C VAL A 525 38.92 15.59 -15.84
N LYS A 526 39.09 16.62 -16.68
CA LYS A 526 38.61 17.99 -16.43
C LYS A 526 37.72 18.40 -17.60
N ILE A 527 36.47 18.78 -17.30
CA ILE A 527 35.47 19.21 -18.27
C ILE A 527 35.06 20.64 -17.93
N GLU A 528 35.02 21.51 -18.93
CA GLU A 528 34.53 22.89 -18.80
C GLU A 528 33.28 23.05 -19.69
N CYS A 529 32.16 23.47 -19.10
CA CYS A 529 30.91 23.68 -19.82
C CYS A 529 30.12 24.83 -19.22
N GLU A 530 29.23 25.42 -20.02
CA GLU A 530 28.28 26.44 -19.58
C GLU A 530 27.04 25.75 -18.95
N ILE A 531 26.58 26.27 -17.82
CA ILE A 531 25.38 25.79 -17.12
C ILE A 531 24.40 26.95 -17.00
N VAL A 532 23.17 26.74 -17.44
CA VAL A 532 22.07 27.71 -17.27
C VAL A 532 20.97 27.13 -16.37
N ASN A 533 20.01 27.97 -15.96
CA ASN A 533 18.96 27.57 -15.00
C ASN A 533 18.05 26.43 -15.47
N THR A 534 17.99 26.14 -16.78
CA THR A 534 17.22 25.02 -17.33
C THR A 534 17.92 23.67 -17.15
N ASP A 535 19.24 23.69 -16.92
CA ASP A 535 20.07 22.50 -16.71
C ASP A 535 19.94 22.03 -15.26
N ARG A 536 18.99 21.12 -15.04
CA ARG A 536 18.66 20.59 -13.72
C ARG A 536 19.31 19.24 -13.50
N ALA A 537 19.65 18.93 -12.26
CA ALA A 537 20.27 17.67 -11.83
C ALA A 537 21.61 17.35 -12.53
N VAL A 538 22.40 18.38 -12.85
CA VAL A 538 23.70 18.22 -13.54
C VAL A 538 24.63 17.31 -12.75
N GLY A 539 25.22 16.33 -13.43
CA GLY A 539 26.16 15.36 -12.86
C GLY A 539 25.50 14.18 -12.14
N THR A 540 24.17 14.19 -11.99
CA THR A 540 23.45 13.14 -11.28
C THR A 540 23.51 11.81 -12.04
N THR A 541 23.41 11.83 -13.37
CA THR A 541 23.50 10.58 -14.14
C THR A 541 24.93 10.09 -14.20
N LEU A 542 25.90 11.01 -14.33
CA LEU A 542 27.30 10.66 -14.20
C LEU A 542 27.60 9.96 -12.87
N SER A 543 26.98 10.38 -11.76
CA SER A 543 27.16 9.73 -10.45
C SER A 543 26.62 8.29 -10.34
N CYS A 544 25.79 7.86 -11.29
CA CYS A 544 25.27 6.50 -11.37
C CYS A 544 26.21 5.55 -12.12
N HIS A 545 27.02 6.08 -13.04
CA HIS A 545 28.05 5.35 -13.77
C HIS A 545 29.30 5.18 -12.89
#